data_AF-A0A3S4EJ92-F1
#
_entry.id   AF-A0A3S4EJ92-F1
#
_cell.length_a   1.000
_cell.length_b   1.000
_cell.length_c   1.000
_cell.angle_alpha   90.00
_cell.angle_beta   90.00
_cell.angle_gamma   90.00
#
_symmetry.space_group_name_H-M   'P 1'
#
loop_
_entity.id
_entity.type
_entity.pdbx_description
1 polymer ?
#
loop_
_entity_poly.entity_id
_entity_poly.type
_entity_poly.pdbx_seq_one_letter_code
_entity_poly.pdbx_strand_id
1 'polypeptide(L)'
;MRKTVQLLLAASLCGCAATTPVPDSNGQRVDSIPISLALEEIITAGVRQYLKDPVSAKFGTMLAGERTLNGRHEIVVCGFVDDKRSAGGSSDGKAFIAKVNPDAGNSFELVAMSGETSNAGLAVAGACRSAGLAIEAKTS
;
A
#
# COMPACT_ATOMS: atom_id res chain seq x y z
N MET A 1 -28.46 39.01 -63.69
CA MET A 1 -28.81 37.90 -62.77
C MET A 1 -27.56 37.07 -62.54
N ARG A 2 -26.95 37.11 -61.34
CA ARG A 2 -25.75 36.34 -61.00
C ARG A 2 -26.14 35.30 -59.93
N LYS A 3 -26.06 34.01 -60.27
CA LYS A 3 -26.34 32.88 -59.38
C LYS A 3 -25.06 32.55 -58.59
N THR A 4 -25.11 32.69 -57.28
CA THR A 4 -24.11 32.20 -56.34
C THR A 4 -24.32 30.70 -56.13
N VAL A 5 -23.30 29.90 -56.43
CA VAL A 5 -23.28 28.47 -56.12
C VAL A 5 -22.32 28.27 -54.94
N GLN A 6 -22.87 27.96 -53.77
CA GLN A 6 -22.11 27.49 -52.61
C GLN A 6 -21.84 26.00 -52.80
N LEU A 7 -20.58 25.58 -52.72
CA LEU A 7 -20.22 24.16 -52.62
C LEU A 7 -19.67 23.87 -51.22
N LEU A 8 -20.30 22.88 -50.58
CA LEU A 8 -20.09 22.41 -49.23
C LEU A 8 -18.71 21.74 -49.05
N LEU A 9 -17.99 22.10 -47.97
CA LEU A 9 -16.89 21.30 -47.44
C LEU A 9 -17.46 20.21 -46.53
N ALA A 10 -17.38 18.95 -46.97
CA ALA A 10 -17.54 17.79 -46.09
C ALA A 10 -16.17 17.45 -45.47
N ALA A 11 -15.95 17.87 -44.23
CA ALA A 11 -14.80 17.43 -43.43
C ALA A 11 -15.11 16.04 -42.86
N SER A 12 -14.55 14.99 -43.46
CA SER A 12 -14.53 13.65 -42.88
C SER A 12 -13.52 13.60 -41.73
N LEU A 13 -13.99 13.78 -40.50
CA LEU A 13 -13.19 13.48 -39.31
C LEU A 13 -13.05 11.96 -39.19
N CYS A 14 -11.89 11.44 -39.58
CA CYS A 14 -11.47 10.09 -39.24
C CYS A 14 -11.25 10.05 -37.71
N GLY A 15 -12.18 9.45 -36.98
CA GLY A 15 -12.05 9.23 -35.55
C GLY A 15 -10.99 8.16 -35.28
N CYS A 16 -9.76 8.58 -35.02
CA CYS A 16 -8.78 7.72 -34.36
C CYS A 16 -9.27 7.48 -32.94
N ALA A 17 -9.76 6.27 -32.67
CA ALA A 17 -9.90 5.79 -31.30
C ALA A 17 -8.50 5.77 -30.67
N ALA A 18 -8.18 6.80 -29.89
CA ALA A 18 -7.04 6.77 -29.00
C ALA A 18 -7.36 5.73 -27.92
N THR A 19 -6.85 4.52 -28.10
CA THR A 19 -6.79 3.52 -27.03
C THR A 19 -5.93 4.14 -25.94
N THR A 20 -6.57 4.72 -24.92
CA THR A 20 -5.88 5.15 -23.71
C THR A 20 -5.16 3.93 -23.15
N PRO A 21 -3.83 3.98 -22.94
CA PRO A 21 -3.16 2.94 -22.18
C PRO A 21 -3.87 2.84 -20.84
N VAL A 22 -4.41 1.67 -20.53
CA VAL A 22 -4.86 1.38 -19.16
C VAL A 22 -3.61 1.58 -18.30
N PRO A 23 -3.62 2.50 -17.31
CA PRO A 23 -2.46 2.66 -16.46
C PRO A 23 -2.23 1.32 -15.77
N ASP A 24 -1.07 0.71 -16.04
CA ASP A 24 -0.66 -0.56 -15.46
C ASP A 24 -0.71 -0.45 -13.92
N SER A 25 -1.83 -0.87 -13.35
CA SER A 25 -1.99 -1.05 -11.91
C SER A 25 -1.12 -2.20 -11.39
N ASN A 26 -0.45 -2.92 -12.31
CA ASN A 26 0.44 -4.04 -12.05
C ASN A 26 1.67 -3.66 -11.22
N GLY A 27 2.12 -2.40 -11.22
CA GLY A 27 3.22 -1.96 -10.35
C GLY A 27 2.83 -1.65 -8.90
N GLN A 28 1.53 -1.55 -8.62
CA GLN A 28 1.03 -1.15 -7.30
C GLN A 28 0.81 -2.35 -6.37
N ARG A 29 0.36 -3.49 -6.92
CA ARG A 29 0.19 -4.74 -6.18
C ARG A 29 1.51 -5.47 -5.98
N VAL A 30 1.52 -6.37 -5.00
CA VAL A 30 2.66 -7.24 -4.72
C VAL A 30 2.32 -8.71 -4.95
N ASP A 31 3.34 -9.50 -5.24
CA ASP A 31 3.27 -10.96 -5.24
C ASP A 31 3.51 -11.45 -3.81
N SER A 32 2.56 -12.19 -3.24
CA SER A 32 2.64 -12.59 -1.82
C SER A 32 3.80 -13.55 -1.58
N ILE A 33 4.55 -13.31 -0.50
CA ILE A 33 5.66 -14.14 -0.06
C ILE A 33 5.46 -14.57 1.40
N PRO A 34 5.95 -15.75 1.81
CA PRO A 34 6.00 -16.11 3.22
C PRO A 34 6.95 -15.18 3.98
N ILE A 35 6.60 -14.82 5.21
CA ILE A 35 7.48 -14.06 6.10
C ILE A 35 8.48 -15.03 6.71
N SER A 36 9.76 -14.88 6.37
CA SER A 36 10.86 -15.60 7.02
C SER A 36 11.18 -14.98 8.38
N LEU A 37 11.85 -15.75 9.25
CA LEU A 37 12.27 -15.25 10.57
C LEU A 37 13.16 -14.00 10.48
N ALA A 38 14.06 -13.95 9.50
CA ALA A 38 14.93 -12.79 9.28
C ALA A 38 14.13 -11.56 8.84
N LEU A 39 13.14 -11.74 7.97
CA LEU A 39 12.25 -10.66 7.54
C LEU A 39 11.39 -10.16 8.71
N GLU A 40 10.84 -11.08 9.51
CA GLU A 40 10.10 -10.75 10.73
C GLU A 40 10.93 -9.92 11.71
N GLU A 41 12.20 -10.28 11.92
CA GLU A 41 13.12 -9.51 12.77
C GLU A 41 13.32 -8.08 12.25
N ILE A 42 13.57 -7.92 10.95
CA ILE A 42 13.73 -6.59 10.32
C ILE A 42 12.46 -5.76 10.50
N ILE A 43 11.29 -6.34 10.22
CA ILE A 43 10.00 -5.64 10.33
C ILE A 43 9.75 -5.22 11.78
N THR A 44 9.85 -6.15 12.72
CA THR A 44 9.50 -5.91 14.12
C THR A 44 10.47 -4.93 14.77
N ALA A 45 11.77 -5.05 14.50
CA ALA A 45 12.78 -4.08 14.95
C ALA A 45 12.54 -2.69 14.36
N GLY A 46 12.22 -2.60 13.07
CA GLY A 46 11.93 -1.35 12.38
C GLY A 46 10.68 -0.66 12.92
N VAL A 47 9.55 -1.39 13.03
CA VAL A 47 8.28 -0.85 13.53
C VAL A 47 8.40 -0.35 14.97
N ARG A 48 9.13 -1.06 15.84
CA ARG A 48 9.35 -0.67 17.24
C ARG A 48 9.94 0.73 17.38
N GLN A 49 10.76 1.19 16.45
CA GLN A 49 11.37 2.53 16.49
C GLN A 49 10.33 3.67 16.47
N TYR A 50 9.10 3.38 16.07
CA TYR A 50 8.01 4.34 15.92
C TYR A 50 6.94 4.19 17.01
N LEU A 51 7.12 3.27 17.96
CA LEU A 51 6.16 3.02 19.04
C LEU A 51 6.49 3.85 20.28
N LYS A 52 5.45 4.21 21.04
CA LYS A 52 5.64 4.88 22.33
C LYS A 52 6.27 3.95 23.36
N ASP A 53 5.87 2.68 23.35
CA ASP A 53 6.43 1.61 24.17
C ASP A 53 6.88 0.44 23.29
N PRO A 54 8.13 0.45 22.79
CA PRO A 54 8.64 -0.61 21.92
C PRO A 54 8.82 -1.96 22.62
N VAL A 55 8.90 -1.99 23.95
CA VAL A 55 9.20 -3.22 24.71
C VAL A 55 7.94 -4.04 24.92
N SER A 56 6.79 -3.40 25.13
CA SER A 56 5.50 -4.08 25.28
C SER A 56 4.84 -4.45 23.96
N ALA A 57 5.45 -4.09 22.83
CA ALA A 57 4.91 -4.28 21.48
C ALA A 57 4.56 -5.75 21.20
N LYS A 58 3.30 -5.99 20.83
CA LYS A 58 2.78 -7.28 20.38
C LYS A 58 2.34 -7.18 18.93
N PHE A 59 3.03 -7.92 18.07
CA PHE A 59 2.70 -7.97 16.65
C PHE A 59 1.59 -9.00 16.41
N GLY A 60 0.59 -8.58 15.65
CA GLY A 60 -0.47 -9.45 15.14
C GLY A 60 -0.08 -10.10 13.82
N THR A 61 -1.09 -10.51 13.04
CA THR A 61 -0.88 -11.00 11.68
C THR A 61 -0.16 -9.96 10.83
N MET A 62 0.89 -10.41 10.16
CA MET A 62 1.60 -9.64 9.14
C MET A 62 1.49 -10.38 7.81
N LEU A 63 1.32 -9.62 6.74
CA LEU A 63 1.34 -10.08 5.36
C LEU A 63 2.46 -9.36 4.63
N ALA A 64 3.16 -10.09 3.76
CA ALA A 64 4.22 -9.54 2.95
C ALA A 64 4.02 -9.94 1.48
N GLY A 65 4.53 -9.08 0.61
CA GLY A 65 4.70 -9.41 -0.79
C GLY A 65 5.80 -8.57 -1.40
N GLU A 66 6.38 -9.08 -2.47
CA GLU A 66 7.43 -8.42 -3.21
C GLU A 66 6.90 -7.78 -4.50
N ARG A 67 7.59 -6.75 -4.95
CA ARG A 67 7.39 -6.15 -6.27
C ARG A 67 8.67 -5.49 -6.74
N THR A 68 8.71 -5.21 -8.03
CA THR A 68 9.68 -4.27 -8.60
C THR A 68 8.98 -2.97 -8.95
N LEU A 69 9.34 -1.88 -8.28
CA LEU A 69 8.80 -0.55 -8.56
C LEU A 69 9.94 0.37 -8.99
N ASN A 70 9.82 0.96 -10.19
CA ASN A 70 10.84 1.84 -10.78
C ASN A 70 12.25 1.18 -10.81
N GLY A 71 12.32 -0.12 -11.10
CA GLY A 71 13.58 -0.86 -11.15
C GLY A 71 14.19 -1.22 -9.80
N ARG A 72 13.48 -1.00 -8.69
CA ARG A 72 13.92 -1.39 -7.34
C ARG A 72 13.06 -2.52 -6.80
N HIS A 73 13.70 -3.56 -6.25
CA HIS A 73 13.01 -4.61 -5.53
C HIS A 73 12.59 -4.09 -4.15
N GLU A 74 11.29 -4.11 -3.87
CA GLU A 74 10.72 -3.72 -2.59
C GLU A 74 9.88 -4.88 -2.06
N ILE A 75 10.06 -5.23 -0.78
CA ILE A 75 9.12 -6.06 -0.03
C ILE A 75 8.19 -5.12 0.71
N VAL A 76 6.91 -5.14 0.39
CA VAL A 76 5.86 -4.40 1.10
C VAL A 76 5.30 -5.28 2.21
N VAL A 77 5.12 -4.70 3.38
CA VAL A 77 4.61 -5.41 4.56
C VAL A 77 3.44 -4.64 5.14
N CYS A 78 2.38 -5.35 5.45
CA CYS A 78 1.20 -4.85 6.14
C CYS A 78 0.93 -5.67 7.39
N GLY A 79 0.56 -5.02 8.50
CA GLY A 79 0.24 -5.74 9.73
C GLY A 79 -0.33 -4.87 10.82
N PHE A 80 -0.46 -5.46 12.01
CA PHE A 80 -0.92 -4.80 13.23
C PHE A 80 0.12 -4.91 14.35
N VAL A 81 0.21 -3.87 15.17
CA VAL A 81 1.02 -3.86 16.39
C VAL A 81 0.28 -3.19 17.53
N ASP A 82 0.16 -3.88 18.66
CA ASP A 82 -0.32 -3.29 19.91
C ASP A 82 0.87 -2.80 20.73
N ASP A 83 0.92 -1.50 21.03
CA ASP A 83 1.94 -0.85 21.86
C ASP A 83 1.39 -0.40 23.23
N LYS A 84 0.18 -0.85 23.58
CA LYS A 84 -0.46 -0.50 24.85
C LYS A 84 -0.47 -1.69 25.80
N ARG A 85 -0.21 -1.39 27.07
CA ARG A 85 -0.54 -2.28 28.18
C ARG A 85 -2.03 -2.16 28.52
N SER A 86 -2.91 -2.62 27.63
CA SER A 86 -4.35 -2.45 27.81
C SER A 86 -4.91 -3.39 28.90
N ALA A 87 -5.03 -2.85 30.12
CA ALA A 87 -6.05 -3.29 31.07
C ALA A 87 -7.39 -2.61 30.67
N GLY A 88 -8.06 -3.13 29.65
CA GLY A 88 -9.49 -2.81 29.39
C GLY A 88 -9.86 -1.74 28.36
N GLY A 89 -9.09 -1.51 27.29
CA GLY A 89 -9.49 -0.59 26.21
C GLY A 89 -9.23 -1.16 24.80
N SER A 90 -10.13 -0.85 23.84
CA SER A 90 -10.31 -1.44 22.49
C SER A 90 -9.08 -2.12 21.87
N SER A 91 -9.29 -3.34 21.40
CA SER A 91 -8.31 -4.30 20.85
C SER A 91 -7.69 -3.92 19.50
N ASP A 92 -7.91 -2.68 19.04
CA ASP A 92 -7.55 -2.26 17.71
C ASP A 92 -6.09 -1.77 17.74
N GLY A 93 -5.16 -2.73 17.72
CA GLY A 93 -3.74 -2.45 17.54
C GLY A 93 -3.50 -1.53 16.33
N LYS A 94 -2.37 -0.83 16.32
CA LYS A 94 -2.01 0.08 15.23
C LYS A 94 -1.77 -0.72 13.95
N ALA A 95 -2.51 -0.42 12.90
CA ALA A 95 -2.21 -0.89 11.56
C ALA A 95 -0.93 -0.20 11.05
N PHE A 96 -0.08 -0.91 10.34
CA PHE A 96 1.08 -0.32 9.68
C PHE A 96 1.26 -0.87 8.27
N ILE A 97 1.91 -0.05 7.43
CA ILE A 97 2.48 -0.45 6.15
C ILE A 97 3.94 0.00 6.12
N ALA A 98 4.82 -0.90 5.71
CA ALA A 98 6.26 -0.68 5.66
C ALA A 98 6.86 -1.29 4.39
N LYS A 99 8.11 -0.91 4.11
CA LYS A 99 8.93 -1.48 3.05
C LYS A 99 10.24 -2.01 3.61
N VAL A 100 10.71 -3.09 3.02
CA VAL A 100 12.09 -3.56 3.15
C VAL A 100 12.71 -3.55 1.75
N ASN A 101 13.91 -2.98 1.62
CA ASN A 101 14.63 -2.94 0.34
C ASN A 101 15.81 -3.92 0.39
N PRO A 102 15.70 -5.13 -0.18
CA PRO A 102 16.76 -6.15 -0.09
C PRO A 102 18.07 -5.67 -0.73
N ASP A 103 17.96 -4.99 -1.87
CA ASP A 103 19.11 -4.46 -2.64
C ASP A 103 19.86 -3.33 -1.91
N ALA A 104 19.27 -2.77 -0.86
CA ALA A 104 19.85 -1.69 -0.05
C ALA A 104 20.21 -2.17 1.36
N GLY A 105 20.73 -3.41 1.48
CA GLY A 105 21.15 -3.98 2.76
C GLY A 105 19.98 -4.28 3.69
N ASN A 106 18.83 -4.67 3.12
CA ASN A 106 17.58 -4.88 3.85
C ASN A 106 17.10 -3.65 4.63
N SER A 107 17.27 -2.45 4.07
CA SER A 107 16.84 -1.23 4.74
C SER A 107 15.33 -1.20 4.96
N PHE A 108 14.93 -0.81 6.18
CA PHE A 108 13.53 -0.69 6.59
C PHE A 108 13.03 0.75 6.44
N GLU A 109 11.83 0.91 5.92
CA GLU A 109 11.12 2.18 5.82
C GLU A 109 9.68 2.01 6.31
N LEU A 110 9.28 2.78 7.33
CA LEU A 110 7.87 2.88 7.71
C LEU A 110 7.15 3.84 6.75
N VAL A 111 6.19 3.33 5.98
CA VAL A 111 5.41 4.14 5.05
C VAL A 111 4.27 4.86 5.78
N ALA A 112 3.53 4.13 6.61
CA ALA A 112 2.51 4.71 7.47
C ALA A 112 2.19 3.81 8.67
N MET A 113 1.74 4.43 9.75
CA MET A 113 1.20 3.75 10.93
C MET A 113 -0.06 4.50 11.38
N SER A 114 -1.12 3.76 11.73
CA SER A 114 -2.36 4.37 12.17
C SER A 114 -2.17 5.06 13.51
N GLY A 115 -2.61 6.32 13.59
CA GLY A 115 -2.75 7.05 14.84
C GLY A 115 -3.87 6.49 15.71
N GLU A 116 -4.22 7.23 16.76
CA GLU A 116 -5.27 6.81 17.72
C GLU A 116 -6.70 7.03 17.18
N THR A 117 -6.86 7.61 15.99
CA THR A 117 -8.16 7.85 15.36
C THR A 117 -8.54 6.72 14.40
N SER A 118 -9.83 6.37 14.38
CA SER A 118 -10.38 5.30 13.51
C SER A 118 -10.12 5.55 12.03
N ASN A 119 -10.21 6.81 11.58
CA ASN A 119 -9.96 7.18 10.18
C ASN A 119 -8.52 6.91 9.72
N ALA A 120 -7.54 7.04 10.63
CA ALA A 120 -6.15 6.72 10.30
C ALA A 120 -5.94 5.22 10.09
N GLY A 121 -6.62 4.37 10.88
CA GLY A 121 -6.63 2.92 10.70
C GLY A 121 -7.19 2.51 9.34
N LEU A 122 -8.33 3.11 8.94
CA LEU A 122 -8.97 2.83 7.66
C LEU A 122 -8.10 3.21 6.46
N ALA A 123 -7.35 4.32 6.55
CA ALA A 123 -6.45 4.75 5.49
C ALA A 123 -5.29 3.75 5.27
N VAL A 124 -4.65 3.28 6.36
CA VAL A 124 -3.59 2.26 6.28
C VAL A 124 -4.15 0.93 5.78
N ALA A 125 -5.29 0.48 6.30
CA ALA A 125 -5.95 -0.74 5.81
C ALA A 125 -6.33 -0.64 4.32
N GLY A 126 -6.75 0.55 3.85
CA GLY A 126 -7.00 0.83 2.45
C GLY A 126 -5.76 0.73 1.57
N ALA A 127 -4.63 1.25 2.04
CA ALA A 127 -3.33 1.12 1.36
C ALA A 127 -2.86 -0.34 1.30
N CYS A 128 -3.08 -1.10 2.36
CA CYS A 128 -2.78 -2.53 2.40
C CYS A 128 -3.65 -3.32 1.41
N ARG A 129 -4.96 -3.03 1.32
CA ARG A 129 -5.84 -3.61 0.30
C ARG A 129 -5.42 -3.25 -1.12
N SER A 130 -5.00 -2.01 -1.38
CA SER A 130 -4.57 -1.60 -2.72
C SER A 130 -3.25 -2.27 -3.14
N ALA A 131 -2.38 -2.58 -2.19
CA ALA A 131 -1.19 -3.41 -2.40
C ALA A 131 -1.51 -4.90 -2.61
N GLY A 132 -2.73 -5.36 -2.30
CA GLY A 132 -3.09 -6.79 -2.32
C GLY A 132 -2.79 -7.54 -1.03
N LEU A 133 -2.44 -6.84 0.05
CA LEU A 133 -2.15 -7.38 1.38
C LEU A 133 -3.27 -6.98 2.36
N ALA A 134 -4.50 -7.41 2.09
CA ALA A 134 -5.65 -7.04 2.92
C ALA A 134 -5.48 -7.54 4.36
N ILE A 135 -5.29 -6.62 5.29
CA ILE A 135 -5.28 -6.91 6.73
C ILE A 135 -6.68 -6.69 7.30
N GLU A 136 -7.26 -7.74 7.87
CA GLU A 136 -8.58 -7.67 8.52
C GLU A 136 -8.41 -7.10 9.93
N ALA A 137 -9.14 -6.02 10.25
CA ALA A 137 -9.22 -5.54 11.62
C ALA A 137 -9.93 -6.61 12.45
N LYS A 138 -9.32 -7.03 13.56
CA LYS A 138 -9.90 -8.04 14.44
C LYS A 138 -11.20 -7.46 15.01
N THR A 139 -12.34 -7.88 14.46
CA THR A 139 -13.66 -7.48 14.99
C THR A 139 -13.85 -8.24 16.29
N SER A 140 -13.79 -7.54 17.42
CA SER A 140 -14.05 -8.14 18.74
C SER A 140 -15.53 -8.26 19.03
#